data_AF-A0A430J9W7-F1
#
_entry.id   AF-A0A430J9W7-F1
#
_cell.length_a   1.000
_cell.length_b   1.000
_cell.length_c   1.000
_cell.angle_alpha   90.00
_cell.angle_beta   90.00
_cell.angle_gamma   90.00
#
_symmetry.space_group_name_H-M   'P 1'
#
loop_
_entity.id
_entity.type
_entity.pdbx_description
1 polymer ?
#
loop_
_entity_poly.entity_id
_entity_poly.type
_entity_poly.pdbx_seq_one_letter_code
_entity_poly.pdbx_strand_id
1 'polypeptide(L)'
;MSLKLKLTLWVNVGLMVVLFVSFTFVYYMFLRVSTNGEIELLKEKARTLLLNDLPHHPEFWKTGTQMDEMLIPQEMLRYILPDSSVEHQIYSDSNLVRYPAVYRTEASNSLIKDDNGILVFVRTPVYKDGKQVALLEIGRSLRKLGDYADMLISILILTAVGALGVTLFGAYFYTNVLFRPLQQFIKTMQNIEESGSFRHIPLPANHANDELTKLGTTFNRMIDRLQEMFRKQEQFLADASHELRTPLTIIESYASLLRRWALQNDQLREEALGAIISEAGQLKLLTQNLLSLTGSTRSDCDQKIAFDLLPILEQTAASLRVTSSRDIQVHARAADAELIITADPYQIKQLLVILIDNALKYSQASVEIRYEEAEQSVTVEVIDHGIGIAEEELPHVFDRFYRTDKARNRKQGGAGLGLAIAKHIVDKHHGDIRLRSTLGLGTTASVTLPKSCQ
;
A
#
# COMPACT_ATOMS: atom_id res chain seq x y z
N MET A 1 24.58 -5.31 -1.79
CA MET A 1 24.11 -5.55 -3.17
C MET A 1 22.68 -5.00 -3.29
N SER A 2 22.42 -4.04 -4.18
CA SER A 2 21.08 -3.43 -4.30
C SER A 2 20.02 -4.47 -4.68
N LEU A 3 18.76 -4.29 -4.23
CA LEU A 3 17.65 -5.18 -4.58
C LEU A 3 17.52 -5.35 -6.10
N LYS A 4 17.77 -4.26 -6.84
CA LYS A 4 17.86 -4.24 -8.30
C LYS A 4 18.87 -5.26 -8.84
N LEU A 5 20.12 -5.21 -8.36
CA LEU A 5 21.17 -6.09 -8.88
C LEU A 5 20.88 -7.55 -8.56
N LYS A 6 20.28 -7.84 -7.39
CA LYS A 6 19.80 -9.18 -7.05
C LYS A 6 18.72 -9.64 -8.02
N LEU A 7 17.66 -8.84 -8.21
CA LEU A 7 16.53 -9.22 -9.07
C LEU A 7 16.97 -9.46 -10.52
N THR A 8 17.76 -8.56 -11.10
CA THR A 8 18.28 -8.72 -12.46
C THR A 8 19.12 -9.98 -12.61
N LEU A 9 19.97 -10.28 -11.62
CA LEU A 9 20.83 -11.46 -11.65
C LEU A 9 20.00 -12.75 -11.54
N TRP A 10 19.03 -12.80 -10.62
CA TRP A 10 18.13 -13.95 -10.48
C TRP A 10 17.30 -14.20 -11.75
N VAL A 11 16.74 -13.15 -12.37
CA VAL A 11 15.96 -13.30 -13.61
C VAL A 11 16.82 -13.79 -14.76
N ASN A 12 18.02 -13.22 -14.94
CA ASN A 12 18.91 -13.63 -16.03
C ASN A 12 19.47 -15.05 -15.84
N VAL A 13 19.84 -15.42 -14.61
CA VAL A 13 20.30 -16.78 -14.30
C VAL A 13 19.15 -17.77 -14.50
N GLY A 14 17.95 -17.45 -14.02
CA GLY A 14 16.76 -18.27 -14.21
C GLY A 14 16.46 -18.49 -15.70
N LEU A 15 16.51 -17.43 -16.51
CA LEU A 15 16.32 -17.52 -17.95
C LEU A 15 17.39 -18.40 -18.61
N MET A 16 18.67 -18.24 -18.25
CA MET A 16 19.75 -19.07 -18.79
C MET A 16 19.54 -20.56 -18.50
N VAL A 17 19.12 -20.91 -17.28
CA VAL A 17 18.84 -22.29 -16.91
C VAL A 17 17.68 -22.86 -17.74
N VAL A 18 16.59 -22.09 -17.88
CA VAL A 18 15.42 -22.51 -18.67
C VAL A 18 15.79 -22.67 -20.15
N LEU A 19 16.54 -21.73 -20.72
CA LEU A 19 17.02 -21.83 -22.11
C LEU A 19 17.95 -23.03 -22.28
N PHE A 20 18.89 -23.25 -21.37
CA PHE A 20 19.81 -24.39 -21.44
C PHE A 20 19.06 -25.73 -21.43
N VAL A 21 18.12 -25.91 -20.49
CA VAL A 21 17.33 -27.15 -20.38
C VAL A 21 16.44 -27.33 -21.60
N SER A 22 15.71 -26.30 -22.02
CA SER A 22 14.82 -26.38 -23.17
C SER A 22 15.56 -26.61 -24.49
N PHE A 23 16.71 -25.96 -24.69
CA PHE A 23 17.51 -26.11 -25.92
C PHE A 23 18.18 -27.47 -25.99
N THR A 24 18.69 -27.97 -24.85
CA THR A 24 19.20 -29.35 -24.75
C THR A 24 18.10 -30.36 -25.09
N PHE A 25 16.89 -30.14 -24.58
CA PHE A 25 15.74 -30.99 -24.88
C PHE A 25 15.35 -30.96 -26.36
N VAL A 26 15.25 -29.77 -26.97
CA VAL A 26 14.94 -29.60 -28.40
C VAL A 26 15.98 -30.28 -29.27
N TYR A 27 17.27 -30.08 -28.98
CA TYR A 27 18.37 -30.69 -29.72
C TYR A 27 18.32 -32.23 -29.63
N TYR A 28 18.14 -32.77 -28.42
CA TYR A 28 18.01 -34.21 -28.22
C TYR A 28 16.79 -34.79 -28.95
N MET A 29 15.64 -34.12 -28.86
CA MET A 29 14.42 -34.53 -29.56
C MET A 29 14.60 -34.49 -31.08
N PHE A 30 15.24 -33.45 -31.62
CA PHE A 30 15.54 -33.35 -33.04
C PHE A 30 16.39 -34.53 -33.52
N LEU A 31 17.50 -34.84 -32.85
CA LEU A 31 18.35 -35.98 -33.22
C LEU A 31 17.59 -37.30 -33.15
N ARG A 32 16.82 -37.50 -32.07
CA ARG A 32 16.06 -38.74 -31.85
C ARG A 32 14.98 -38.95 -32.92
N VAL A 33 14.18 -37.91 -33.20
CA VAL A 33 13.09 -37.97 -34.18
C VAL A 33 13.65 -38.15 -35.59
N SER A 34 14.66 -37.37 -35.98
CA SER A 34 15.24 -37.43 -37.32
C SER A 34 15.93 -38.77 -37.60
N THR A 35 16.71 -39.28 -36.64
CA THR A 35 17.38 -40.58 -36.78
C THR A 35 16.39 -41.73 -36.88
N ASN A 36 15.33 -41.71 -36.08
CA ASN A 36 14.28 -42.73 -36.15
C ASN A 36 13.51 -42.66 -37.48
N GLY A 37 13.25 -41.46 -38.01
CA GLY A 37 12.64 -41.28 -39.32
C GLY A 37 13.48 -41.89 -40.44
N GLU A 38 14.80 -41.69 -40.41
CA GLU A 38 15.74 -42.29 -41.35
C GLU A 38 15.76 -43.82 -41.25
N ILE A 39 15.75 -44.38 -40.04
CA ILE A 39 15.67 -45.84 -39.82
C ILE A 39 14.39 -46.42 -40.45
N GLU A 40 13.23 -45.79 -40.24
CA GLU A 40 11.97 -46.27 -40.80
C GLU A 40 11.94 -46.15 -42.33
N LEU A 41 12.49 -45.07 -42.90
CA LEU A 41 12.61 -44.92 -44.36
C LEU A 41 13.46 -46.06 -44.96
N LEU A 42 14.57 -46.41 -44.33
CA LEU A 42 15.42 -47.52 -44.79
C LEU A 42 14.74 -48.89 -44.62
N LYS A 43 13.94 -49.09 -43.56
CA LYS A 43 13.13 -50.31 -43.40
C LYS A 43 12.08 -50.45 -44.51
N GLU A 44 11.36 -49.37 -44.84
CA GLU A 44 10.38 -49.39 -45.92
C GLU A 44 11.04 -49.60 -47.30
N LYS A 45 12.22 -49.00 -47.50
CA LYS A 45 13.04 -49.28 -48.68
C LYS A 45 13.42 -50.76 -48.75
N ALA A 46 13.89 -51.36 -47.65
CA ALA A 46 14.22 -52.78 -47.59
C ALA A 46 13.00 -53.67 -47.89
N ARG A 47 11.83 -53.35 -47.31
CA ARG A 47 10.56 -54.06 -47.60
C ARG A 47 10.20 -53.99 -49.09
N THR A 48 10.29 -52.82 -49.69
CA THR A 48 9.98 -52.62 -51.12
C THR A 48 10.94 -53.41 -52.02
N LEU A 49 12.23 -53.42 -51.69
CA LEU A 49 13.22 -54.19 -52.44
C LEU A 49 12.97 -55.70 -52.35
N LEU A 50 12.55 -56.20 -51.19
CA LEU A 50 12.23 -57.61 -50.97
C LEU A 50 10.92 -58.03 -51.66
N LEU A 51 9.90 -57.16 -51.69
CA LEU A 51 8.63 -57.45 -52.38
C LEU A 51 8.80 -57.58 -53.91
N ASN A 52 9.78 -56.88 -54.48
CA ASN A 52 10.07 -56.93 -55.92
C ASN A 52 11.02 -58.08 -56.32
N ASP A 53 11.35 -58.99 -55.40
CA ASP A 53 12.25 -60.14 -55.58
C ASP A 53 13.66 -59.81 -56.10
N LEU A 54 14.04 -58.52 -56.05
CA LEU A 54 15.30 -57.99 -56.57
C LEU A 54 16.57 -58.72 -56.08
N PRO A 55 16.68 -59.17 -54.82
CA PRO A 55 17.89 -59.83 -54.35
C PRO A 55 18.18 -61.21 -54.98
N HIS A 56 17.20 -61.84 -55.64
CA HIS A 56 17.34 -63.16 -56.25
C HIS A 56 17.66 -63.14 -57.75
N HIS A 57 17.87 -61.94 -58.30
CA HIS A 57 18.13 -61.69 -59.71
C HIS A 57 19.55 -61.09 -59.89
N PRO A 58 20.55 -61.92 -60.26
CA PRO A 58 21.96 -61.51 -60.32
C PRO A 58 22.24 -60.43 -61.39
N GLU A 59 21.35 -60.27 -62.36
CA GLU A 59 21.36 -59.16 -63.31
C GLU A 59 21.21 -57.78 -62.66
N PHE A 60 20.49 -57.63 -61.54
CA PHE A 60 20.26 -56.31 -60.92
C PHE A 60 21.43 -55.79 -60.09
N TRP A 61 22.42 -56.62 -59.76
CA TRP A 61 23.57 -56.20 -58.93
C TRP A 61 24.78 -55.74 -59.76
N LYS A 62 24.68 -55.79 -61.10
CA LYS A 62 25.76 -55.33 -61.99
C LYS A 62 25.77 -53.81 -62.10
N THR A 63 26.95 -53.21 -62.19
CA THR A 63 27.13 -51.75 -62.35
C THR A 63 26.48 -51.26 -63.66
N GLY A 64 25.68 -50.20 -63.60
CA GLY A 64 24.90 -49.64 -64.71
C GLY A 64 23.48 -50.21 -64.87
N THR A 65 22.86 -50.72 -63.80
CA THR A 65 21.53 -51.38 -63.82
C THR A 65 20.52 -50.69 -62.88
N GLN A 66 19.27 -51.20 -62.80
CA GLN A 66 18.18 -50.66 -61.98
C GLN A 66 18.54 -50.44 -60.49
N MET A 67 19.49 -51.18 -59.92
CA MET A 67 19.91 -50.97 -58.53
C MET A 67 20.76 -49.71 -58.33
N ASP A 68 21.56 -49.31 -59.33
CA ASP A 68 22.31 -48.04 -59.28
C ASP A 68 21.35 -46.84 -59.35
N GLU A 69 20.23 -46.98 -60.07
CA GLU A 69 19.15 -45.97 -60.09
C GLU A 69 18.39 -45.89 -58.75
N MET A 70 18.32 -47.00 -58.00
CA MET A 70 17.69 -47.06 -56.68
C MET A 70 18.61 -46.61 -55.55
N LEU A 71 19.91 -46.42 -55.81
CA LEU A 71 20.88 -46.02 -54.80
C LEU A 71 20.86 -44.49 -54.61
N ILE A 72 20.51 -44.03 -53.40
CA ILE A 72 20.52 -42.61 -53.07
C ILE A 72 21.95 -42.22 -52.65
N PRO A 73 22.40 -40.95 -52.80
CA PRO A 73 23.69 -40.53 -52.25
C PRO A 73 23.80 -40.86 -50.76
N GLN A 74 25.00 -41.27 -50.33
CA GLN A 74 25.33 -41.63 -48.95
C GLN A 74 24.73 -42.95 -48.46
N GLU A 75 24.48 -43.89 -49.37
CA GLU A 75 23.95 -45.21 -49.05
C GLU A 75 24.87 -46.35 -49.51
N MET A 76 24.64 -47.51 -48.90
CA MET A 76 25.24 -48.78 -49.26
C MET A 76 24.16 -49.85 -49.16
N LEU A 77 24.16 -50.77 -50.13
CA LEU A 77 23.33 -51.97 -50.12
C LEU A 77 24.26 -53.20 -50.15
N ARG A 78 23.99 -54.17 -49.29
CA ARG A 78 24.72 -55.44 -49.22
C ARG A 78 23.76 -56.62 -49.16
N TYR A 79 24.11 -57.68 -49.87
CA TYR A 79 23.50 -58.99 -49.75
C TYR A 79 24.51 -59.93 -49.09
N ILE A 80 24.18 -60.36 -47.87
CA ILE A 80 25.10 -61.08 -46.97
C ILE A 80 24.62 -62.52 -46.81
N LEU A 81 25.49 -63.49 -47.06
CA LEU A 81 25.22 -64.92 -46.92
C LEU A 81 25.34 -65.39 -45.45
N PRO A 82 24.85 -66.61 -45.11
CA PRO A 82 24.91 -67.14 -43.74
C PRO A 82 26.31 -67.25 -43.13
N ASP A 83 27.36 -67.33 -43.95
CA ASP A 83 28.77 -67.32 -43.53
C ASP A 83 29.33 -65.91 -43.28
N SER A 84 28.48 -64.87 -43.35
CA SER A 84 28.84 -63.45 -43.30
C SER A 84 29.71 -62.96 -44.47
N SER A 85 29.83 -63.75 -45.55
CA SER A 85 30.41 -63.26 -46.81
C SER A 85 29.42 -62.33 -47.53
N VAL A 86 29.95 -61.33 -48.22
CA VAL A 86 29.15 -60.38 -49.01
C VAL A 86 29.12 -60.88 -50.45
N GLU A 87 27.97 -61.35 -50.91
CA GLU A 87 27.78 -61.85 -52.29
C GLU A 87 27.63 -60.68 -53.27
N HIS A 88 26.86 -59.66 -52.89
CA HIS A 88 26.67 -58.45 -53.68
C HIS A 88 26.76 -57.18 -52.83
N GLN A 89 27.40 -56.14 -53.38
CA GLN A 89 27.56 -54.84 -52.72
C GLN A 89 27.56 -53.69 -53.72
N ILE A 90 26.76 -52.67 -53.44
CA ILE A 90 26.76 -51.38 -54.15
C ILE A 90 26.78 -50.25 -53.11
N TYR A 91 27.44 -49.14 -53.43
CA TYR A 91 27.59 -48.03 -52.49
C TYR A 91 27.86 -46.71 -53.21
N SER A 92 27.39 -45.62 -52.61
CA SER A 92 27.70 -44.24 -53.00
C SER A 92 28.60 -43.53 -52.00
N ASP A 93 28.78 -44.11 -50.80
CA ASP A 93 29.71 -43.63 -49.78
C ASP A 93 30.64 -44.78 -49.35
N SER A 94 31.93 -44.62 -49.65
CA SER A 94 32.97 -45.62 -49.37
C SER A 94 33.24 -45.79 -47.87
N ASN A 95 32.81 -44.86 -47.02
CA ASN A 95 32.97 -44.99 -45.56
C ASN A 95 32.07 -46.09 -44.97
N LEU A 96 30.89 -46.31 -45.56
CA LEU A 96 29.96 -47.38 -45.13
C LEU A 96 30.57 -48.77 -45.33
N VAL A 97 31.43 -48.92 -46.35
CA VAL A 97 32.04 -50.20 -46.70
C VAL A 97 33.08 -50.66 -45.67
N ARG A 98 33.66 -49.74 -44.89
CA ARG A 98 34.69 -50.04 -43.89
C ARG A 98 34.19 -50.89 -42.73
N TYR A 99 32.87 -50.95 -42.53
CA TYR A 99 32.26 -51.73 -41.45
C TYR A 99 32.02 -53.18 -41.91
N PRO A 100 32.40 -54.18 -41.11
CA PRO A 100 32.28 -55.59 -41.49
C PRO A 100 30.82 -56.03 -41.61
N ALA A 101 30.53 -56.86 -42.61
CA ALA A 101 29.26 -57.52 -42.75
C ALA A 101 29.12 -58.62 -41.70
N VAL A 102 27.99 -58.64 -40.98
CA VAL A 102 27.71 -59.67 -39.97
C VAL A 102 26.31 -60.21 -40.22
N TYR A 103 26.20 -61.50 -40.53
CA TYR A 103 24.93 -62.17 -40.71
C TYR A 103 24.16 -62.24 -39.38
N ARG A 104 22.84 -62.02 -39.45
CA ARG A 104 21.92 -62.09 -38.32
C ARG A 104 20.64 -62.77 -38.75
N THR A 105 20.04 -63.52 -37.83
CA THR A 105 18.78 -64.25 -38.07
C THR A 105 17.55 -63.33 -37.96
N GLU A 106 17.66 -62.24 -37.22
CA GLU A 106 16.56 -61.31 -36.97
C GLU A 106 16.78 -59.95 -37.63
N ALA A 107 15.66 -59.29 -37.96
CA ALA A 107 15.69 -57.90 -38.39
C ALA A 107 16.26 -57.03 -37.27
N SER A 108 17.24 -56.20 -37.61
CA SER A 108 17.91 -55.35 -36.63
C SER A 108 18.36 -54.04 -37.25
N ASN A 109 18.54 -53.04 -36.42
CA ASN A 109 19.19 -51.80 -36.80
C ASN A 109 20.37 -51.52 -35.86
N SER A 110 21.34 -50.76 -36.34
CA SER A 110 22.45 -50.29 -35.52
C SER A 110 22.84 -48.88 -35.90
N LEU A 111 23.16 -48.11 -34.88
CA LEU A 111 23.67 -46.74 -34.99
C LEU A 111 25.15 -46.78 -34.63
N ILE A 112 26.00 -46.35 -35.56
CA ILE A 112 27.43 -46.22 -35.34
C ILE A 112 27.77 -44.74 -35.47
N LYS A 113 28.48 -44.19 -34.49
CA LYS A 113 28.99 -42.82 -34.55
C LYS A 113 30.49 -42.88 -34.84
N ASP A 114 30.92 -42.24 -35.92
CA ASP A 114 32.32 -42.08 -36.28
C ASP A 114 32.67 -40.60 -36.52
N ASP A 115 33.90 -40.34 -36.95
CA ASP A 115 34.40 -38.99 -37.23
C ASP A 115 33.65 -38.29 -38.38
N ASN A 116 32.99 -39.06 -39.27
CA ASN A 116 32.26 -38.56 -40.43
C ASN A 116 30.76 -38.38 -40.16
N GLY A 117 30.28 -38.79 -38.98
CA GLY A 117 28.92 -38.55 -38.52
C GLY A 117 28.24 -39.79 -37.94
N ILE A 118 26.91 -39.81 -38.02
CA ILE A 118 26.09 -40.94 -37.58
C ILE A 118 25.81 -41.82 -38.80
N LEU A 119 26.15 -43.09 -38.69
CA LEU A 119 25.85 -44.12 -39.68
C LEU A 119 24.72 -45.00 -39.15
N VAL A 120 23.75 -45.27 -40.01
CA VAL A 120 22.62 -46.16 -39.72
C VAL A 120 22.74 -47.39 -40.61
N PHE A 121 22.63 -48.57 -40.01
CA PHE A 121 22.51 -49.82 -40.74
C PHE A 121 21.18 -50.47 -40.40
N VAL A 122 20.39 -50.79 -41.42
CA VAL A 122 19.15 -51.56 -41.31
C VAL A 122 19.36 -52.91 -41.98
N ARG A 123 19.10 -53.98 -41.23
CA ARG A 123 19.33 -55.37 -41.64
C ARG A 123 18.01 -56.11 -41.67
N THR A 124 17.65 -56.66 -42.82
CA THR A 124 16.38 -57.36 -43.03
C THR A 124 16.64 -58.77 -43.59
N PRO A 125 16.22 -59.84 -42.88
CA PRO A 125 16.35 -61.22 -43.35
C PRO A 125 15.66 -61.45 -44.70
N VAL A 126 16.31 -62.21 -45.58
CA VAL A 126 15.76 -62.61 -46.89
C VAL A 126 15.39 -64.09 -46.83
N TYR A 127 14.12 -64.40 -47.09
CA TYR A 127 13.59 -65.77 -47.04
C TYR A 127 13.27 -66.29 -48.43
N LYS A 128 13.66 -67.53 -48.70
CA LYS A 128 13.26 -68.29 -49.89
C LYS A 128 12.78 -69.67 -49.45
N ASP A 129 11.60 -70.08 -49.91
CA ASP A 129 10.97 -71.35 -49.52
C ASP A 129 10.91 -71.57 -48.00
N GLY A 130 10.66 -70.50 -47.24
CA GLY A 130 10.56 -70.52 -45.77
C GLY A 130 11.90 -70.61 -45.03
N LYS A 131 13.04 -70.62 -45.72
CA LYS A 131 14.38 -70.59 -45.11
C LYS A 131 15.06 -69.26 -45.35
N GLN A 132 15.76 -68.74 -44.34
CA GLN A 132 16.55 -67.54 -44.50
C GLN A 132 17.78 -67.86 -45.35
N VAL A 133 17.85 -67.31 -46.55
CA VAL A 133 18.95 -67.55 -47.50
C VAL A 133 20.02 -66.46 -47.43
N ALA A 134 19.66 -65.27 -46.96
CA ALA A 134 20.58 -64.14 -46.85
C ALA A 134 20.07 -63.05 -45.90
N LEU A 135 20.83 -61.97 -45.80
CA LEU A 135 20.51 -60.75 -45.08
C LEU A 135 20.74 -59.55 -46.01
N LEU A 136 19.69 -58.74 -46.21
CA LEU A 136 19.79 -57.46 -46.89
C LEU A 136 20.19 -56.38 -45.87
N GLU A 137 21.38 -55.80 -46.03
CA GLU A 137 21.86 -54.68 -45.20
C GLU A 137 21.85 -53.39 -46.02
N ILE A 138 21.12 -52.38 -45.52
CA ILE A 138 21.12 -51.02 -46.04
C ILE A 138 21.84 -50.12 -45.05
N GLY A 139 23.00 -49.62 -45.44
CA GLY A 139 23.75 -48.59 -44.70
C GLY A 139 23.43 -47.20 -45.24
N ARG A 140 23.28 -46.21 -44.37
CA ARG A 140 23.18 -44.79 -44.74
C ARG A 140 24.04 -43.93 -43.83
N SER A 141 24.81 -43.03 -44.43
CA SER A 141 25.55 -41.99 -43.72
C SER A 141 24.66 -40.77 -43.54
N LEU A 142 24.42 -40.36 -42.29
CA LEU A 142 23.59 -39.21 -41.94
C LEU A 142 24.41 -37.93 -41.85
N ARG A 143 25.39 -37.73 -42.73
CA ARG A 143 26.25 -36.53 -42.71
C ARG A 143 25.42 -35.24 -42.81
N LYS A 144 24.41 -35.22 -43.69
CA LYS A 144 23.49 -34.09 -43.81
C LYS A 144 22.69 -33.81 -42.53
N LEU A 145 22.41 -34.84 -41.72
CA LEU A 145 21.77 -34.64 -40.41
C LEU A 145 22.71 -33.92 -39.44
N GLY A 146 24.02 -34.17 -39.53
CA GLY A 146 25.04 -33.39 -38.82
C GLY A 146 25.01 -31.92 -39.22
N ASP A 147 25.01 -31.63 -40.53
CA ASP A 147 24.91 -30.24 -41.04
C ASP A 147 23.64 -29.53 -40.53
N TYR A 148 22.50 -30.23 -40.50
CA TYR A 148 21.25 -29.70 -39.93
C TYR A 148 21.31 -29.50 -38.41
N ALA A 149 22.00 -30.38 -37.70
CA ALA A 149 22.21 -30.25 -36.26
C ALA A 149 23.09 -29.04 -35.92
N ASP A 150 24.15 -28.79 -36.68
CA ASP A 150 25.02 -27.63 -36.52
C ASP A 150 24.30 -26.30 -36.85
N MET A 151 23.46 -26.32 -37.89
CA MET A 151 22.57 -25.20 -38.20
C MET A 151 21.58 -24.93 -37.05
N LEU A 152 20.99 -25.98 -36.48
CA LEU A 152 20.10 -25.86 -35.32
C LEU A 152 20.83 -25.27 -34.11
N ILE A 153 22.04 -25.76 -33.79
CA ILE A 153 22.86 -25.20 -32.70
C ILE A 153 23.11 -23.71 -32.91
N SER A 154 23.44 -23.29 -34.14
CA SER A 154 23.67 -21.88 -34.47
C SER A 154 22.43 -21.01 -34.24
N ILE A 155 21.24 -21.50 -34.61
CA ILE A 155 19.96 -20.82 -34.37
C ILE A 155 19.66 -20.75 -32.87
N LEU A 156 19.89 -21.83 -32.13
CA LEU A 156 19.70 -21.86 -30.67
C LEU A 156 20.65 -20.86 -29.97
N ILE A 157 21.92 -20.81 -30.35
CA ILE A 157 22.86 -19.82 -29.77
C ILE A 157 22.40 -18.39 -30.08
N LEU A 158 22.03 -18.09 -31.33
CA LEU A 158 21.56 -16.76 -31.73
C LEU A 158 20.32 -16.32 -30.94
N THR A 159 19.36 -17.23 -30.77
CA THR A 159 18.14 -16.96 -30.00
C THR A 159 18.42 -16.80 -28.50
N ALA A 160 19.36 -17.57 -27.92
CA ALA A 160 19.81 -17.36 -26.54
C ALA A 160 20.44 -15.97 -26.35
N VAL A 161 21.33 -15.56 -27.26
CA VAL A 161 21.96 -14.23 -27.21
C VAL A 161 20.91 -13.12 -27.35
N GLY A 162 19.97 -13.27 -28.28
CA GLY A 162 18.86 -12.33 -28.45
C GLY A 162 17.98 -12.23 -27.19
N ALA A 163 17.62 -13.36 -26.59
CA ALA A 163 16.83 -13.40 -25.36
C ALA A 163 17.54 -12.68 -24.20
N LEU A 164 18.85 -12.88 -24.04
CA LEU A 164 19.66 -12.16 -23.06
C LEU A 164 19.70 -10.65 -23.33
N GLY A 165 19.81 -10.24 -24.59
CA GLY A 165 19.76 -8.82 -24.97
C GLY A 165 18.44 -8.18 -24.56
N VAL A 166 17.31 -8.85 -24.82
CA VAL A 166 15.96 -8.39 -24.45
C VAL A 166 15.82 -8.28 -22.94
N THR A 167 16.29 -9.26 -22.16
CA THR A 167 16.17 -9.18 -20.69
C THR A 167 17.06 -8.11 -20.08
N LEU A 168 18.28 -7.90 -20.59
CA LEU A 168 19.15 -6.82 -20.15
C LEU A 168 18.54 -5.45 -20.45
N PHE A 169 17.98 -5.27 -21.64
CA PHE A 169 17.28 -4.05 -22.03
C PHE A 169 16.02 -3.82 -21.17
N GLY A 170 15.21 -4.86 -20.97
CA GLY A 170 14.06 -4.81 -20.07
C GLY A 170 14.46 -4.42 -18.65
N ALA A 171 15.49 -5.04 -18.08
CA ALA A 171 15.98 -4.72 -16.74
C ALA A 171 16.45 -3.26 -16.59
N TYR A 172 17.11 -2.72 -17.63
CA TYR A 172 17.48 -1.31 -17.68
C TYR A 172 16.23 -0.41 -17.67
N PHE A 173 15.24 -0.72 -18.50
CA PHE A 173 13.98 0.02 -18.60
C PHE A 173 13.18 -0.01 -17.29
N TYR A 174 12.96 -1.20 -16.70
CA TYR A 174 12.26 -1.38 -15.42
C TYR A 174 12.90 -0.57 -14.29
N THR A 175 14.23 -0.43 -14.28
CA THR A 175 14.89 0.40 -13.27
C THR A 175 14.48 1.85 -13.36
N ASN A 176 14.55 2.42 -14.57
CA ASN A 176 14.41 3.85 -14.74
C ASN A 176 12.95 4.29 -14.59
N VAL A 177 12.00 3.41 -14.89
CA VAL A 177 10.56 3.70 -14.78
C VAL A 177 10.04 3.40 -13.36
N LEU A 178 10.32 2.22 -12.80
CA LEU A 178 9.68 1.78 -11.55
C LEU A 178 10.52 2.09 -10.29
N PHE A 179 11.83 1.85 -10.33
CA PHE A 179 12.67 1.93 -9.12
C PHE A 179 13.16 3.33 -8.81
N ARG A 180 13.39 4.19 -9.81
CA ARG A 180 13.84 5.58 -9.58
C ARG A 180 12.82 6.39 -8.76
N PRO A 181 11.51 6.40 -9.07
CA PRO A 181 10.52 7.11 -8.25
C PRO A 181 10.48 6.58 -6.81
N LEU A 182 10.51 5.25 -6.64
CA LEU A 182 10.51 4.64 -5.30
C LEU A 182 11.70 5.12 -4.44
N GLN A 183 12.89 5.23 -5.03
CA GLN A 183 14.07 5.74 -4.32
C GLN A 183 13.92 7.22 -3.93
N GLN A 184 13.26 8.03 -4.76
CA GLN A 184 12.97 9.44 -4.42
C GLN A 184 11.97 9.54 -3.26
N PHE A 185 10.98 8.65 -3.20
CA PHE A 185 10.03 8.58 -2.10
C PHE A 185 10.76 8.24 -0.79
N ILE A 186 11.55 7.16 -0.80
CA ILE A 186 12.33 6.72 0.38
C ILE A 186 13.25 7.85 0.85
N LYS A 187 13.98 8.49 -0.07
CA LYS A 187 14.90 9.59 0.27
C LYS A 187 14.15 10.80 0.85
N THR A 188 12.99 11.14 0.31
CA THR A 188 12.17 12.23 0.85
C THR A 188 11.67 11.90 2.25
N MET A 189 11.20 10.67 2.50
CA MET A 189 10.77 10.23 3.82
C MET A 189 11.90 10.24 4.85
N GLN A 190 13.08 9.73 4.49
CA GLN A 190 14.28 9.78 5.35
C GLN A 190 14.69 11.22 5.66
N ASN A 191 14.66 12.12 4.67
CA ASN A 191 14.93 13.53 4.91
C ASN A 191 13.90 14.17 5.86
N ILE A 192 12.62 13.80 5.76
CA ILE A 192 11.58 14.31 6.68
C ILE A 192 11.86 13.81 8.10
N GLU A 193 12.23 12.53 8.26
CA GLU A 193 12.60 11.93 9.54
C GLU A 193 13.83 12.59 10.17
N GLU A 194 14.91 12.79 9.39
CA GLU A 194 16.15 13.38 9.88
C GLU A 194 16.06 14.89 10.15
N SER A 195 15.37 15.64 9.27
CA SER A 195 15.31 17.10 9.36
C SER A 195 14.14 17.63 10.19
N GLY A 196 13.11 16.81 10.45
CA GLY A 196 11.83 17.24 11.00
C GLY A 196 11.05 18.20 10.09
N SER A 197 11.52 18.49 8.88
CA SER A 197 10.86 19.42 7.96
C SER A 197 9.82 18.70 7.11
N PHE A 198 8.58 19.15 7.18
CA PHE A 198 7.50 18.68 6.31
C PHE A 198 7.82 19.05 4.85
N ARG A 199 7.89 18.04 3.99
CA ARG A 199 8.14 18.21 2.55
C ARG A 199 7.22 17.35 1.72
N HIS A 200 6.86 17.85 0.56
CA HIS A 200 6.13 17.07 -0.44
C HIS A 200 7.07 16.23 -1.27
N ILE A 201 6.59 15.05 -1.64
CA ILE A 201 7.22 14.21 -2.63
C ILE A 201 6.89 14.78 -4.02
N PRO A 202 7.90 15.06 -4.87
CA PRO A 202 7.66 15.54 -6.23
C PRO A 202 6.98 14.44 -7.06
N LEU A 203 5.87 14.80 -7.70
CA LEU A 203 5.09 13.88 -8.53
C LEU A 203 5.39 14.14 -10.01
N PRO A 204 5.70 13.11 -10.82
CA PRO A 204 5.93 13.30 -12.25
C PRO A 204 4.63 13.66 -12.97
N ALA A 205 4.64 14.77 -13.72
CA ALA A 205 3.46 15.31 -14.42
C ALA A 205 2.86 14.35 -15.47
N ASN A 206 3.65 13.40 -15.99
CA ASN A 206 3.27 12.55 -17.11
C ASN A 206 2.64 11.19 -16.72
N HIS A 207 2.51 10.88 -15.42
CA HIS A 207 1.98 9.60 -14.93
C HIS A 207 0.76 9.81 -14.02
N ALA A 208 -0.22 10.59 -14.48
CA ALA A 208 -1.31 11.10 -13.66
C ALA A 208 -2.21 10.03 -13.00
N ASN A 209 -2.17 8.76 -13.45
CA ASN A 209 -3.05 7.69 -12.95
C ASN A 209 -2.34 6.38 -12.54
N ASP A 210 -1.02 6.38 -12.35
CA ASP A 210 -0.30 5.21 -11.84
C ASP A 210 -0.48 5.08 -10.30
N GLU A 211 -0.46 3.85 -9.78
CA GLU A 211 -0.42 3.52 -8.36
C GLU A 211 0.65 4.31 -7.59
N LEU A 212 1.81 4.56 -8.19
CA LEU A 212 2.88 5.38 -7.60
C LEU A 212 2.46 6.85 -7.40
N THR A 213 1.75 7.42 -8.37
CA THR A 213 1.22 8.80 -8.26
C THR A 213 0.11 8.86 -7.22
N LYS A 214 -0.75 7.83 -7.13
CA LYS A 214 -1.77 7.73 -6.09
C LYS A 214 -1.16 7.62 -4.68
N LEU A 215 -0.09 6.85 -4.53
CA LEU A 215 0.66 6.77 -3.28
C LEU A 215 1.27 8.13 -2.91
N GLY A 216 1.90 8.81 -3.86
CA GLY A 216 2.53 10.11 -3.62
C GLY A 216 1.55 11.22 -3.29
N THR A 217 0.41 11.28 -3.98
CA THR A 217 -0.68 12.24 -3.65
C THR A 217 -1.30 11.97 -2.28
N THR A 218 -1.48 10.71 -1.91
CA THR A 218 -2.00 10.33 -0.58
C THR A 218 -1.00 10.71 0.51
N PHE A 219 0.30 10.47 0.29
CA PHE A 219 1.35 10.85 1.21
C PHE A 219 1.42 12.38 1.40
N ASN A 220 1.41 13.15 0.30
CA ASN A 220 1.45 14.61 0.38
C ASN A 220 0.26 15.17 1.18
N ARG A 221 -0.95 14.63 0.98
CA ARG A 221 -2.14 15.01 1.75
C ARG A 221 -2.01 14.70 3.25
N MET A 222 -1.36 13.59 3.59
CA MET A 222 -1.07 13.25 4.99
C MET A 222 -0.08 14.24 5.59
N ILE A 223 0.97 14.61 4.85
CA ILE A 223 1.94 15.64 5.26
C ILE A 223 1.26 16.99 5.49
N ASP A 224 0.35 17.41 4.60
CA ASP A 224 -0.41 18.65 4.76
C ASP A 224 -1.21 18.67 6.07
N ARG A 225 -1.92 17.57 6.36
CA ARG A 225 -2.69 17.43 7.61
C ARG A 225 -1.79 17.48 8.84
N LEU A 226 -0.65 16.77 8.82
CA LEU A 226 0.31 16.81 9.92
C LEU A 226 0.88 18.20 10.14
N GLN A 227 1.23 18.92 9.06
CA GLN A 227 1.73 20.27 9.12
C GLN A 227 0.68 21.25 9.66
N GLU A 228 -0.58 21.10 9.28
CA GLU A 228 -1.69 21.90 9.81
C GLU A 228 -1.90 21.63 11.31
N MET A 229 -1.90 20.37 11.73
CA MET A 229 -2.00 20.00 13.14
C MET A 229 -0.83 20.57 13.96
N PHE A 230 0.40 20.48 13.44
CA PHE A 230 1.58 21.02 14.10
C PHE A 230 1.51 22.54 14.23
N ARG A 231 1.10 23.26 13.19
CA ARG A 231 0.88 24.72 13.24
C ARG A 231 -0.16 25.10 14.28
N LYS A 232 -1.30 24.40 14.34
CA LYS A 232 -2.34 24.62 15.36
C LYS A 232 -1.81 24.38 16.77
N GLN A 233 -0.93 23.40 16.95
CA GLN A 233 -0.27 23.12 18.23
C GLN A 233 0.73 24.22 18.62
N GLU A 234 1.57 24.69 17.70
CA GLU A 234 2.49 25.82 17.95
C GLU A 234 1.74 27.10 18.33
N GLN A 235 0.67 27.42 17.58
CA GLN A 235 -0.19 28.55 17.87
C GLN A 235 -0.81 28.43 19.26
N PHE A 236 -1.34 27.26 19.62
CA PHE A 236 -1.88 27.02 20.96
C PHE A 236 -0.85 27.26 22.08
N LEU A 237 0.40 26.80 21.90
CA LEU A 237 1.46 27.02 22.88
C LEU A 237 1.85 28.50 22.99
N ALA A 238 1.90 29.21 21.86
CA ALA A 238 2.17 30.64 21.84
C ALA A 238 1.08 31.44 22.55
N ASP A 239 -0.19 31.17 22.23
CA ASP A 239 -1.35 31.83 22.83
C ASP A 239 -1.44 31.55 24.34
N ALA A 240 -1.27 30.28 24.74
CA ALA A 240 -1.22 29.92 26.17
C ALA A 240 -0.10 30.64 26.91
N SER A 241 1.08 30.77 26.29
CA SER A 241 2.21 31.50 26.88
C SER A 241 1.91 33.00 27.06
N HIS A 242 1.20 33.61 26.10
CA HIS A 242 0.79 35.01 26.18
C HIS A 242 -0.27 35.25 27.27
N GLU A 243 -1.29 34.41 27.32
CA GLU A 243 -2.37 34.51 28.32
C GLU A 243 -1.89 34.19 29.75
N LEU A 244 -0.84 33.38 29.91
CA LEU A 244 -0.19 33.16 31.22
C LEU A 244 0.69 34.35 31.64
N ARG A 245 1.40 34.99 30.71
CA ARG A 245 2.36 36.06 31.01
C ARG A 245 1.68 37.32 31.57
N THR A 246 0.52 37.68 31.04
CA THR A 246 -0.22 38.89 31.44
C THR A 246 -0.60 38.92 32.93
N PRO A 247 -1.37 37.95 33.46
CA PRO A 247 -1.72 37.92 34.88
C PRO A 247 -0.49 37.76 35.77
N LEU A 248 0.53 37.01 35.33
CA LEU A 248 1.78 36.87 36.07
C LEU A 248 2.52 38.22 36.23
N THR A 249 2.59 39.01 35.16
CA THR A 249 3.20 40.35 35.17
C THR A 249 2.43 41.30 36.10
N ILE A 250 1.10 41.21 36.12
CA ILE A 250 0.25 42.02 37.00
C ILE A 250 0.50 41.63 38.47
N ILE A 251 0.55 40.35 38.79
CA ILE A 251 0.89 39.84 40.13
C ILE A 251 2.26 40.35 40.57
N GLU A 252 3.29 40.26 39.72
CA GLU A 252 4.64 40.74 40.01
C GLU A 252 4.70 42.26 40.26
N SER A 253 3.92 43.03 39.50
CA SER A 253 3.81 44.48 39.65
C SER A 253 3.16 44.87 40.98
N TYR A 254 2.00 44.29 41.31
CA TYR A 254 1.32 44.54 42.58
C TYR A 254 2.11 44.04 43.79
N ALA A 255 2.79 42.89 43.68
CA ALA A 255 3.68 42.40 44.72
C ALA A 255 4.88 43.35 44.93
N SER A 256 5.42 43.92 43.84
CA SER A 256 6.48 44.94 43.91
C SER A 256 6.01 46.25 44.54
N LEU A 257 4.78 46.67 44.25
CA LEU A 257 4.14 47.84 44.87
C LEU A 257 3.95 47.63 46.38
N LEU A 258 3.42 46.47 46.78
CA LEU A 258 3.30 46.08 48.20
C LEU A 258 4.65 46.11 48.90
N ARG A 259 5.68 45.50 48.31
CA ARG A 259 7.02 45.49 48.90
C ARG A 259 7.57 46.90 49.16
N ARG A 260 7.23 47.88 48.31
CA ARG A 260 7.72 49.25 48.46
C ARG A 260 6.86 50.06 49.46
N TRP A 261 5.53 49.99 49.35
CA TRP A 261 4.64 50.99 49.97
C TRP A 261 3.60 50.40 50.94
N ALA A 262 3.63 49.09 51.26
CA ALA A 262 2.59 48.42 52.06
C ALA A 262 2.30 49.00 53.45
N LEU A 263 3.25 49.75 54.04
CA LEU A 263 3.12 50.37 55.36
C LEU A 263 2.63 51.82 55.32
N GLN A 264 2.51 52.42 54.13
CA GLN A 264 2.25 53.86 53.96
C GLN A 264 0.81 54.17 53.52
N ASN A 265 0.07 53.18 53.00
CA ASN A 265 -1.30 53.36 52.54
C ASN A 265 -2.09 52.04 52.63
N ASP A 266 -3.00 51.97 53.59
CA ASP A 266 -3.85 50.79 53.83
C ASP A 266 -4.78 50.49 52.64
N GLN A 267 -5.27 51.53 51.95
CA GLN A 267 -6.17 51.37 50.79
C GLN A 267 -5.43 50.77 49.59
N LEU A 268 -4.20 51.21 49.33
CA LEU A 268 -3.34 50.65 48.29
C LEU A 268 -2.96 49.19 48.58
N ARG A 269 -2.77 48.85 49.86
CA ARG A 269 -2.47 47.49 50.28
C ARG A 269 -3.63 46.53 49.98
N GLU A 270 -4.85 46.92 50.35
CA GLU A 270 -6.04 46.11 50.07
C GLU A 270 -6.31 45.98 48.57
N GLU A 271 -6.14 47.06 47.80
CA GLU A 271 -6.27 47.00 46.34
C GLU A 271 -5.25 46.02 45.72
N ALA A 272 -3.99 46.10 46.13
CA ALA A 272 -2.93 45.24 45.60
C ALA A 272 -3.12 43.76 45.99
N LEU A 273 -3.54 43.48 47.24
CA LEU A 273 -3.87 42.12 47.67
C LEU A 273 -5.07 41.56 46.91
N GLY A 274 -6.13 42.35 46.74
CA GLY A 274 -7.31 41.99 45.96
C GLY A 274 -6.96 41.69 44.50
N ALA A 275 -6.11 42.51 43.87
CA ALA A 275 -5.63 42.29 42.52
C ALA A 275 -4.81 40.99 42.40
N ILE A 276 -3.87 40.73 43.31
CA ILE A 276 -3.08 39.49 43.30
C ILE A 276 -3.97 38.25 43.45
N ILE A 277 -4.93 38.27 44.38
CA ILE A 277 -5.85 37.14 44.60
C ILE A 277 -6.72 36.90 43.36
N SER A 278 -7.23 37.98 42.75
CA SER A 278 -8.02 37.91 41.51
C SER A 278 -7.21 37.28 40.37
N GLU A 279 -6.02 37.79 40.09
CA GLU A 279 -5.17 37.29 39.00
C GLU A 279 -4.66 35.87 39.26
N ALA A 280 -4.35 35.50 40.51
CA ALA A 280 -4.00 34.13 40.88
C ALA A 280 -5.19 33.17 40.67
N GLY A 281 -6.42 33.62 40.95
CA GLY A 281 -7.65 32.91 40.63
C GLY A 281 -7.83 32.71 39.12
N GLN A 282 -7.55 33.74 38.32
CA GLN A 282 -7.59 33.64 36.85
C GLN A 282 -6.55 32.65 36.31
N LEU A 283 -5.32 32.68 36.81
CA LEU A 283 -4.28 31.70 36.47
C LEU A 283 -4.69 30.27 36.81
N LYS A 284 -5.32 30.06 37.97
CA LYS A 284 -5.85 28.75 38.36
C LYS A 284 -6.92 28.26 37.38
N LEU A 285 -7.85 29.13 36.98
CA LEU A 285 -8.88 28.78 35.99
C LEU A 285 -8.25 28.47 34.62
N LEU A 286 -7.28 29.29 34.18
CA LEU A 286 -6.58 29.10 32.90
C LEU A 286 -5.82 27.77 32.86
N THR A 287 -5.10 27.44 33.93
CA THR A 287 -4.35 26.17 34.01
C THR A 287 -5.26 24.95 34.10
N GLN A 288 -6.37 25.03 34.82
CA GLN A 288 -7.40 23.97 34.84
C GLN A 288 -8.02 23.77 33.45
N ASN A 289 -8.30 24.86 32.75
CA ASN A 289 -8.79 24.85 31.38
C ASN A 289 -7.78 24.20 30.42
N LEU A 290 -6.50 24.56 30.47
CA LEU A 290 -5.43 23.92 29.70
C LEU A 290 -5.27 22.43 30.03
N LEU A 291 -5.39 22.04 31.29
CA LEU A 291 -5.30 20.64 31.71
C LEU A 291 -6.49 19.81 31.20
N SER A 292 -7.69 20.41 31.15
CA SER A 292 -8.88 19.77 30.57
C SER A 292 -8.77 19.56 29.06
N LEU A 293 -7.97 20.38 28.36
CA LEU A 293 -7.70 20.25 26.93
C LEU A 293 -6.55 19.27 26.60
N THR A 294 -5.72 18.92 27.59
CA THR A 294 -4.55 18.04 27.44
C THR A 294 -4.75 16.67 28.10
N GLY A 295 -5.73 16.54 28.99
CA GLY A 295 -5.97 15.35 29.81
C GLY A 295 -7.06 14.41 29.28
N SER A 296 -6.64 13.17 29.03
CA SER A 296 -7.44 11.93 28.95
C SER A 296 -7.84 11.45 27.55
N THR A 297 -6.84 10.95 26.83
CA THR A 297 -6.93 9.88 25.82
C THR A 297 -7.12 8.49 26.49
N ARG A 298 -7.92 8.40 27.55
CA ARG A 298 -8.40 7.11 28.09
C ARG A 298 -9.76 6.85 27.47
N SER A 299 -10.03 5.59 27.12
CA SER A 299 -11.24 5.08 26.44
C SER A 299 -12.46 5.96 26.68
N ASP A 300 -13.10 6.42 25.59
CA ASP A 300 -14.24 7.35 25.61
C ASP A 300 -15.42 6.89 26.49
N CYS A 301 -15.45 5.63 26.93
CA CYS A 301 -16.55 5.04 27.73
C CYS A 301 -16.22 4.76 29.21
N ASP A 302 -14.95 4.72 29.63
CA ASP A 302 -14.59 4.21 30.98
C ASP A 302 -15.03 5.12 32.14
N GLN A 303 -15.39 6.37 31.84
CA GLN A 303 -15.85 7.37 32.83
C GLN A 303 -17.32 7.79 32.64
N LYS A 304 -18.01 7.29 31.61
CA LYS A 304 -19.40 7.65 31.32
C LYS A 304 -20.35 6.72 32.07
N ILE A 305 -21.25 7.29 32.86
CA ILE A 305 -22.27 6.55 33.61
C ILE A 305 -23.66 7.02 33.19
N ALA A 306 -24.67 6.18 33.34
CA ALA A 306 -26.07 6.60 33.17
C ALA A 306 -26.49 7.41 34.41
N PHE A 307 -26.97 8.64 34.19
CA PHE A 307 -27.47 9.51 35.27
C PHE A 307 -28.58 10.43 34.75
N ASP A 308 -29.38 10.96 35.68
CA ASP A 308 -30.40 11.97 35.38
C ASP A 308 -29.76 13.36 35.22
N LEU A 309 -29.90 13.96 34.04
CA LEU A 309 -29.36 15.27 33.70
C LEU A 309 -30.06 16.41 34.45
N LEU A 310 -31.34 16.23 34.81
CA LEU A 310 -32.16 17.30 35.38
C LEU A 310 -31.61 17.83 36.73
N PRO A 311 -31.24 16.97 37.70
CA PRO A 311 -30.57 17.41 38.92
C PRO A 311 -29.28 18.22 38.67
N ILE A 312 -28.49 17.88 37.64
CA ILE A 312 -27.26 18.60 37.33
C ILE A 312 -27.56 19.99 36.77
N LEU A 313 -28.57 20.12 35.90
CA LEU A 313 -29.04 21.40 35.38
C LEU A 313 -29.51 22.32 36.52
N GLU A 314 -30.39 21.81 37.38
CA GLU A 314 -30.94 22.58 38.51
C GLU A 314 -29.89 22.97 39.53
N GLN A 315 -29.01 22.04 39.93
CA GLN A 315 -27.93 22.34 40.89
C GLN A 315 -26.93 23.36 40.33
N THR A 316 -26.59 23.26 39.04
CA THR A 316 -25.66 24.20 38.40
C THR A 316 -26.28 25.60 38.30
N ALA A 317 -27.55 25.69 37.90
CA ALA A 317 -28.31 26.93 37.87
C ALA A 317 -28.45 27.55 39.28
N ALA A 318 -28.79 26.76 40.29
CA ALA A 318 -28.92 27.23 41.67
C ALA A 318 -27.57 27.75 42.21
N SER A 319 -26.47 27.03 41.98
CA SER A 319 -25.14 27.46 42.41
C SER A 319 -24.74 28.79 41.78
N LEU A 320 -24.97 28.96 40.48
CA LEU A 320 -24.60 30.19 39.77
C LEU A 320 -25.56 31.36 40.07
N ARG A 321 -26.82 31.08 40.40
CA ARG A 321 -27.79 32.09 40.90
C ARG A 321 -27.28 32.72 42.20
N VAL A 322 -26.75 31.91 43.13
CA VAL A 322 -26.17 32.40 44.41
C VAL A 322 -24.93 33.26 44.16
N THR A 323 -24.02 32.82 43.29
CA THR A 323 -22.77 33.54 43.03
C THR A 323 -22.97 34.83 42.23
N SER A 324 -23.89 34.84 41.27
CA SER A 324 -24.12 35.99 40.38
C SER A 324 -25.16 36.99 40.91
N SER A 325 -25.95 36.61 41.93
CA SER A 325 -27.11 37.39 42.41
C SER A 325 -28.12 37.73 41.31
N ARG A 326 -28.23 36.91 40.26
CA ARG A 326 -29.11 37.10 39.10
C ARG A 326 -29.99 35.89 38.87
N ASP A 327 -31.18 36.12 38.31
CA ASP A 327 -32.16 35.05 38.11
C ASP A 327 -31.78 34.13 36.93
N ILE A 328 -31.87 32.82 37.16
CA ILE A 328 -31.58 31.76 36.18
C ILE A 328 -32.75 30.79 36.21
N GLN A 329 -33.58 30.79 35.17
CA GLN A 329 -34.81 29.99 35.12
C GLN A 329 -34.58 28.73 34.28
N VAL A 330 -34.93 27.57 34.84
CA VAL A 330 -34.91 26.29 34.14
C VAL A 330 -36.34 25.97 33.73
N HIS A 331 -36.60 25.90 32.42
CA HIS A 331 -37.91 25.61 31.85
C HIS A 331 -37.92 24.21 31.25
N ALA A 332 -38.79 23.36 31.79
CA ALA A 332 -39.08 22.04 31.25
C ALA A 332 -40.12 22.13 30.14
N ARG A 333 -39.89 21.47 29.00
CA ARG A 333 -40.89 21.39 27.90
C ARG A 333 -41.81 20.18 28.02
N ALA A 334 -41.48 19.20 28.86
CA ALA A 334 -42.27 18.00 29.12
C ALA A 334 -42.29 17.70 30.63
N ALA A 335 -43.43 17.21 31.12
CA ALA A 335 -43.69 16.92 32.52
C ALA A 335 -42.93 15.66 33.01
N ASP A 336 -42.26 15.78 34.16
CA ASP A 336 -41.98 14.73 35.14
C ASP A 336 -41.38 13.38 34.66
N ALA A 337 -40.54 13.37 33.63
CA ALA A 337 -39.76 12.19 33.25
C ALA A 337 -38.27 12.34 33.61
N GLU A 338 -37.66 11.26 34.12
CA GLU A 338 -36.21 11.19 34.37
C GLU A 338 -35.43 11.34 33.05
N LEU A 339 -34.56 12.36 32.97
CA LEU A 339 -33.80 12.66 31.75
C LEU A 339 -32.47 11.91 31.77
N ILE A 340 -32.51 10.61 31.52
CA ILE A 340 -31.34 9.73 31.64
C ILE A 340 -30.41 9.85 30.42
N ILE A 341 -29.14 10.18 30.67
CA ILE A 341 -28.06 10.17 29.67
C ILE A 341 -26.85 9.39 30.15
N THR A 342 -26.07 8.83 29.21
CA THR A 342 -24.79 8.18 29.48
C THR A 342 -23.63 9.11 29.12
N ALA A 343 -23.08 9.80 30.12
CA ALA A 343 -22.04 10.81 29.95
C ALA A 343 -21.12 10.89 31.17
N ASP A 344 -20.06 11.71 31.11
CA ASP A 344 -19.26 12.06 32.29
C ASP A 344 -19.96 13.22 33.03
N PRO A 345 -20.53 13.01 34.24
CA PRO A 345 -21.27 14.03 34.98
C PRO A 345 -20.44 15.29 35.28
N TYR A 346 -19.13 15.13 35.51
CA TYR A 346 -18.24 16.25 35.80
C TYR A 346 -18.01 17.12 34.57
N GLN A 347 -17.83 16.49 33.41
CA GLN A 347 -17.67 17.22 32.14
C GLN A 347 -18.97 17.90 31.71
N ILE A 348 -20.13 17.24 31.88
CA ILE A 348 -21.43 17.86 31.59
C ILE A 348 -21.68 19.05 32.52
N LYS A 349 -21.36 18.94 33.82
CA LYS A 349 -21.43 20.07 34.74
C LYS A 349 -20.50 21.22 34.32
N GLN A 350 -19.27 20.91 33.90
CA GLN A 350 -18.32 21.92 33.41
C GLN A 350 -18.85 22.63 32.15
N LEU A 351 -19.41 21.88 31.20
CA LEU A 351 -20.06 22.42 30.00
C LEU A 351 -21.16 23.42 30.36
N LEU A 352 -22.06 23.03 31.27
CA LEU A 352 -23.16 23.90 31.73
C LEU A 352 -22.64 25.16 32.42
N VAL A 353 -21.63 25.03 33.29
CA VAL A 353 -20.98 26.19 33.93
C VAL A 353 -20.43 27.15 32.88
N ILE A 354 -19.75 26.66 31.85
CA ILE A 354 -19.20 27.50 30.78
C ILE A 354 -20.29 28.27 30.05
N LEU A 355 -21.38 27.60 29.66
CA LEU A 355 -22.46 28.22 28.88
C LEU A 355 -23.23 29.25 29.71
N ILE A 356 -23.56 28.92 30.96
CA ILE A 356 -24.30 29.82 31.86
C ILE A 356 -23.41 31.00 32.28
N ASP A 357 -22.13 30.78 32.58
CA ASP A 357 -21.18 31.86 32.90
C ASP A 357 -21.02 32.84 31.72
N ASN A 358 -20.95 32.33 30.49
CA ASN A 358 -20.96 33.18 29.29
C ASN A 358 -22.27 33.99 29.19
N ALA A 359 -23.43 33.35 29.35
CA ALA A 359 -24.72 34.04 29.33
C ALA A 359 -24.79 35.17 30.39
N LEU A 360 -24.32 34.90 31.61
CA LEU A 360 -24.27 35.88 32.70
C LEU A 360 -23.29 37.03 32.43
N LYS A 361 -22.14 36.76 31.82
CA LYS A 361 -21.13 37.78 31.47
C LYS A 361 -21.60 38.75 30.39
N TYR A 362 -22.41 38.28 29.44
CA TYR A 362 -22.77 39.05 28.25
C TYR A 362 -24.20 39.60 28.23
N SER A 363 -25.07 39.13 29.12
CA SER A 363 -26.42 39.68 29.36
C SER A 363 -26.49 40.42 30.69
N GLN A 364 -27.44 41.35 30.86
CA GLN A 364 -27.86 41.89 32.17
C GLN A 364 -29.22 41.38 32.64
N ALA A 365 -29.97 40.68 31.78
CA ALA A 365 -31.30 40.11 32.06
C ALA A 365 -31.22 38.71 32.71
N SER A 366 -32.35 38.07 32.99
CA SER A 366 -32.37 36.65 33.39
C SER A 366 -31.78 35.75 32.29
N VAL A 367 -31.22 34.62 32.70
CA VAL A 367 -30.78 33.55 31.80
C VAL A 367 -31.83 32.45 31.81
N GLU A 368 -32.25 31.99 30.64
CA GLU A 368 -33.19 30.88 30.51
C GLU A 368 -32.45 29.61 30.07
N ILE A 369 -32.78 28.49 30.71
CA ILE A 369 -32.30 27.16 30.33
C ILE A 369 -33.51 26.36 29.89
N ARG A 370 -33.52 25.88 28.65
CA ARG A 370 -34.55 24.99 28.11
C ARG A 370 -33.94 23.64 27.81
N TYR A 371 -34.72 22.58 27.93
CA TYR A 371 -34.30 21.27 27.46
C TYR A 371 -35.45 20.57 26.74
N GLU A 372 -35.08 19.75 25.75
CA GLU A 372 -35.99 18.97 24.93
C GLU A 372 -35.42 17.56 24.75
N GLU A 373 -36.24 16.56 25.06
CA GLU A 373 -35.88 15.16 24.94
C GLU A 373 -36.42 14.60 23.61
N ALA A 374 -35.53 13.98 22.83
CA ALA A 374 -35.86 13.19 21.66
C ALA A 374 -35.60 11.70 21.92
N GLU A 375 -35.94 10.83 20.98
CA GLU A 375 -35.82 9.37 21.17
C GLU A 375 -34.38 8.92 21.47
N GLN A 376 -33.38 9.47 20.76
CA GLN A 376 -31.97 9.07 20.88
C GLN A 376 -31.05 10.17 21.42
N SER A 377 -31.55 11.38 21.67
CA SER A 377 -30.75 12.51 22.10
C SER A 377 -31.51 13.45 23.04
N VAL A 378 -30.76 14.30 23.73
CA VAL A 378 -31.26 15.42 24.52
C VAL A 378 -30.68 16.71 23.96
N THR A 379 -31.50 17.75 23.85
CA THR A 379 -31.05 19.10 23.53
C THR A 379 -31.21 19.99 24.74
N VAL A 380 -30.14 20.70 25.13
CA VAL A 380 -30.15 21.73 26.17
C VAL A 380 -29.83 23.08 25.52
N GLU A 381 -30.68 24.07 25.72
CA GLU A 381 -30.49 25.44 25.23
C GLU A 381 -30.27 26.39 26.41
N VAL A 382 -29.18 27.16 26.37
CA VAL A 382 -28.92 28.28 27.29
C VAL A 382 -29.14 29.57 26.51
N ILE A 383 -30.11 30.38 26.95
CA ILE A 383 -30.58 31.58 26.26
C ILE A 383 -30.27 32.81 27.12
N ASP A 384 -29.62 33.78 26.51
CA ASP A 384 -29.37 35.10 27.08
C ASP A 384 -29.94 36.21 26.18
N HIS A 385 -30.29 37.34 26.80
CA HIS A 385 -30.78 38.55 26.13
C HIS A 385 -29.74 39.68 26.18
N GLY A 386 -28.49 39.32 25.94
CA GLY A 386 -27.35 40.22 26.02
C GLY A 386 -27.02 40.95 24.72
N ILE A 387 -25.74 41.34 24.61
CA ILE A 387 -25.24 42.13 23.48
C ILE A 387 -25.27 41.39 22.13
N GLY A 388 -25.43 40.06 22.13
CA GLY A 388 -25.32 39.22 20.95
C GLY A 388 -23.91 39.19 20.32
N ILE A 389 -23.79 38.43 19.25
CA ILE A 389 -22.57 38.17 18.47
C ILE A 389 -22.88 38.49 17.00
N ALA A 390 -21.94 39.13 16.30
CA ALA A 390 -22.12 39.41 14.87
C ALA A 390 -22.05 38.10 14.05
N GLU A 391 -22.78 38.03 12.94
CA GLU A 391 -22.85 36.82 12.12
C GLU A 391 -21.48 36.39 11.58
N GLU A 392 -20.62 37.36 11.26
CA GLU A 392 -19.25 37.15 10.80
C GLU A 392 -18.33 36.54 11.87
N GLU A 393 -18.65 36.73 13.15
CA GLU A 393 -17.86 36.22 14.28
C GLU A 393 -18.29 34.80 14.69
N LEU A 394 -19.54 34.39 14.39
CA LEU A 394 -20.10 33.09 14.78
C LEU A 394 -19.26 31.87 14.36
N PRO A 395 -18.62 31.82 13.17
CA PRO A 395 -17.75 30.69 12.81
C PRO A 395 -16.52 30.54 13.69
N HIS A 396 -16.10 31.62 14.36
CA HIS A 396 -14.82 31.71 15.08
C HIS A 396 -14.97 31.63 16.60
N VAL A 397 -16.19 31.72 17.15
CA VAL A 397 -16.43 31.73 18.61
C VAL A 397 -15.98 30.46 19.34
N PHE A 398 -15.83 29.35 18.62
CA PHE A 398 -15.30 28.10 19.14
C PHE A 398 -13.78 27.97 18.97
N ASP A 399 -13.14 28.89 18.24
CA ASP A 399 -11.70 28.95 18.13
C ASP A 399 -11.10 29.30 19.50
N ARG A 400 -9.99 28.63 19.84
CA ARG A 400 -9.32 28.84 21.13
C ARG A 400 -8.83 30.28 21.22
N PHE A 401 -9.01 30.90 22.39
CA PHE A 401 -8.59 32.27 22.69
C PHE A 401 -9.31 33.35 21.86
N TYR A 402 -10.28 32.98 21.02
CA TYR A 402 -11.05 33.93 20.25
C TYR A 402 -11.95 34.79 21.15
N ARG A 403 -11.95 36.09 20.90
CA ARG A 403 -12.76 37.09 21.61
C ARG A 403 -13.19 38.17 20.64
N THR A 404 -14.44 38.63 20.78
CA THR A 404 -14.96 39.77 20.02
C THR A 404 -14.33 41.07 20.52
N ASP A 405 -14.09 42.05 19.64
CA ASP A 405 -13.38 43.30 20.00
C ASP A 405 -14.11 44.09 21.10
N LYS A 406 -15.44 44.04 21.14
CA LYS A 406 -16.28 44.67 22.20
C LYS A 406 -16.12 43.99 23.56
N ALA A 407 -15.71 42.72 23.61
CA ALA A 407 -15.43 41.99 24.84
C ALA A 407 -14.01 42.21 25.37
N ARG A 408 -13.12 42.82 24.58
CA ARG A 408 -11.71 43.06 24.93
C ARG A 408 -11.53 44.20 25.95
N ASN A 409 -12.44 45.17 25.96
CA ASN A 409 -12.38 46.37 26.82
C ASN A 409 -13.07 46.24 28.19
N ARG A 410 -13.67 45.08 28.52
CA ARG A 410 -14.31 44.86 29.85
C ARG A 410 -13.34 44.17 30.82
N LYS A 411 -13.17 44.74 32.02
CA LYS A 411 -12.37 44.18 33.13
C LYS A 411 -12.80 42.77 33.60
N GLN A 412 -13.91 42.22 33.12
CA GLN A 412 -14.47 40.90 33.50
C GLN A 412 -14.35 39.82 32.39
N GLY A 413 -13.67 40.09 31.28
CA GLY A 413 -13.57 39.14 30.17
C GLY A 413 -12.63 37.98 30.46
N GLY A 414 -13.10 36.73 30.28
CA GLY A 414 -12.28 35.52 30.45
C GLY A 414 -11.30 35.29 29.29
N ALA A 415 -10.46 34.25 29.41
CA ALA A 415 -9.35 33.92 28.49
C ALA A 415 -9.75 33.41 27.09
N GLY A 416 -11.03 33.50 26.67
CA GLY A 416 -11.47 32.99 25.36
C GLY A 416 -11.38 31.47 25.16
N LEU A 417 -11.15 30.70 26.23
CA LEU A 417 -11.05 29.23 26.16
C LEU A 417 -12.38 28.52 26.42
N GLY A 418 -13.36 29.20 27.03
CA GLY A 418 -14.59 28.58 27.50
C GLY A 418 -15.35 27.83 26.39
N LEU A 419 -15.72 28.52 25.31
CA LEU A 419 -16.47 27.91 24.21
C LEU A 419 -15.69 26.81 23.49
N ALA A 420 -14.37 26.94 23.36
CA ALA A 420 -13.52 25.88 22.81
C ALA A 420 -13.52 24.61 23.69
N ILE A 421 -13.54 24.76 25.02
CA ILE A 421 -13.67 23.64 25.97
C ILE A 421 -15.08 23.04 25.90
N ALA A 422 -16.12 23.88 25.82
CA ALA A 422 -17.49 23.41 25.62
C ALA A 422 -17.61 22.56 24.35
N LYS A 423 -17.05 23.03 23.23
CA LYS A 423 -16.99 22.28 21.98
C LYS A 423 -16.25 20.96 22.15
N HIS A 424 -15.09 20.97 22.80
CA HIS A 424 -14.31 19.76 23.07
C HIS A 424 -15.07 18.73 23.93
N ILE A 425 -15.76 19.17 24.99
CA ILE A 425 -16.58 18.30 25.84
C ILE A 425 -17.71 17.68 25.01
N VAL A 426 -18.42 18.48 24.22
CA VAL A 426 -19.54 18.01 23.38
C VAL A 426 -19.05 17.02 22.32
N ASP A 427 -17.92 17.30 21.66
CA ASP A 427 -17.33 16.42 20.65
C ASP A 427 -16.89 15.06 21.27
N LYS A 428 -16.35 15.07 22.50
CA LYS A 428 -16.01 13.84 23.26
C LYS A 428 -17.24 13.01 23.66
N HIS A 429 -18.41 13.63 23.67
CA HIS A 429 -19.69 12.97 23.89
C HIS A 429 -20.44 12.67 22.58
N HIS A 430 -19.79 12.84 21.42
CA HIS A 430 -20.41 12.68 20.09
C HIS A 430 -21.66 13.53 19.89
N GLY A 431 -21.73 14.67 20.57
CA GLY A 431 -22.80 15.64 20.46
C GLY A 431 -22.54 16.72 19.42
N ASP A 432 -23.45 17.69 19.38
CA ASP A 432 -23.33 18.90 18.57
C ASP A 432 -23.61 20.14 19.40
N ILE A 433 -22.91 21.24 19.14
CA ILE A 433 -23.11 22.53 19.81
C ILE A 433 -23.22 23.63 18.77
N ARG A 434 -24.26 24.45 18.86
CA ARG A 434 -24.55 25.55 17.94
C ARG A 434 -24.84 26.82 18.72
N LEU A 435 -24.40 27.95 18.16
CA LEU A 435 -24.74 29.28 18.65
C LEU A 435 -25.63 29.98 17.63
N ARG A 436 -26.80 30.42 18.07
CA ARG A 436 -27.68 31.34 17.33
C ARG A 436 -27.66 32.67 18.06
N SER A 437 -27.16 33.71 17.42
CA SER A 437 -27.03 35.02 18.04
C SER A 437 -27.45 36.10 17.06
N THR A 438 -28.04 37.18 17.58
CA THR A 438 -28.28 38.39 16.82
C THR A 438 -27.82 39.58 17.63
N LEU A 439 -27.01 40.44 17.02
CA LEU A 439 -26.42 41.58 17.68
C LEU A 439 -27.51 42.47 18.31
N GLY A 440 -27.40 42.71 19.62
CA GLY A 440 -28.34 43.51 20.41
C GLY A 440 -29.59 42.78 20.91
N LEU A 441 -29.83 41.52 20.49
CA LEU A 441 -30.98 40.73 20.93
C LEU A 441 -30.60 39.60 21.91
N GLY A 442 -29.37 39.08 21.81
CA GLY A 442 -28.85 38.04 22.69
C GLY A 442 -28.35 36.81 21.94
N THR A 443 -28.05 35.74 22.70
CA THR A 443 -27.48 34.50 22.18
C THR A 443 -28.19 33.27 22.75
N THR A 444 -28.36 32.26 21.92
CA THR A 444 -28.83 30.93 22.29
C THR A 444 -27.76 29.90 21.97
N ALA A 445 -27.22 29.25 23.00
CA ALA A 445 -26.31 28.12 22.87
C ALA A 445 -27.10 26.82 22.98
N SER A 446 -27.23 26.09 21.88
CA SER A 446 -27.94 24.80 21.82
C SER A 446 -26.91 23.66 21.80
N VAL A 447 -26.97 22.77 22.79
CA VAL A 447 -26.15 21.55 22.89
C VAL A 447 -27.04 20.33 22.71
N THR A 448 -26.71 19.45 21.77
CA THR A 448 -27.36 18.16 21.55
C THR A 448 -26.42 17.02 21.95
N LEU A 449 -26.85 16.12 22.82
CA LEU A 449 -26.07 14.96 23.28
C LEU A 449 -26.84 13.66 23.03
N PRO A 450 -26.20 12.57 22.59
CA PRO A 450 -26.84 11.26 22.51
C PRO A 450 -27.13 10.71 23.92
N LYS A 451 -28.23 9.96 24.08
CA LYS A 451 -28.60 9.34 25.38
C LYS A 451 -27.69 8.17 25.76
N SER A 452 -27.11 7.48 24.78
CA SER A 452 -26.20 6.36 24.96
C SER A 452 -24.85 6.66 24.30
N CYS A 453 -23.75 6.25 24.93
CA CYS A 453 -22.44 6.28 24.29
C CYS A 453 -22.42 5.26 23.14
N GLN A 454 -22.03 5.69 21.93
CA GLN A 454 -21.82 4.79 20.78
C GLN A 454 -20.40 4.24 20.76
#